data_AF-A0A7S4HPF6-F1
#
_entry.id   AF-A0A7S4HPF6-F1
#
_cell.length_a   1.000
_cell.length_b   1.000
_cell.length_c   1.000
_cell.angle_alpha   90.00
_cell.angle_beta   90.00
_cell.angle_gamma   90.00
#
_symmetry.space_group_name_H-M   'P 1'
#
loop_
_entity.id
_entity.type
_entity.pdbx_description
1 polymer ?
#
loop_
_entity_poly.entity_id
_entity_poly.type
_entity_poly.pdbx_seq_one_letter_code
_entity_poly.pdbx_strand_id
1 'polypeptide(L)'
;FLCRAAAADPSVLHRPVPAVPEVPAVSPQKAASKGALRETLTHATMSDSSPSPPPSDDERLSICRRLLLSSPPGQFDLILADLRNIHRHSGGGGNGAAADLLNDVWAEDARGEYDRRTRRDVLNAGESKEGGGDGGGALVESLRRAMGKYMTTHYSNSNSNSKSNPGGGGSASASARSNFSVTSNNDDNESSSFTVTTYAERIDLRNYHSGSWSAEYTIRNVAG
;
A
#
# COMPACT_ATOMS: atom_id res chain seq x y z
N PHE A 1 11.56 8.27 -47.06
CA PHE A 1 10.60 7.15 -47.14
C PHE A 1 9.36 7.53 -46.34
N LEU A 2 8.25 7.78 -47.03
CA LEU A 2 6.94 8.12 -46.47
C LEU A 2 6.24 6.82 -46.05
N CYS A 3 5.98 6.64 -44.76
CA CYS A 3 5.06 5.60 -44.29
C CYS A 3 3.85 6.25 -43.60
N ARG A 4 2.71 6.03 -44.24
CA ARG A 4 1.35 6.39 -43.85
C ARG A 4 0.83 5.24 -42.98
N ALA A 5 0.39 5.50 -41.76
CA ALA A 5 -0.27 4.51 -40.90
C ALA A 5 -1.70 4.93 -40.62
N ALA A 6 -2.60 3.96 -40.77
CA ALA A 6 -4.04 4.09 -40.90
C ALA A 6 -4.74 4.56 -39.61
N ALA A 7 -5.83 5.31 -39.79
CA ALA A 7 -6.79 5.62 -38.75
C ALA A 7 -7.57 4.34 -38.37
N ALA A 8 -7.58 4.01 -37.08
CA ALA A 8 -8.41 2.95 -36.53
C ALA A 8 -9.82 3.50 -36.22
N ASP A 9 -10.82 2.71 -36.60
CA ASP A 9 -12.25 2.92 -36.49
C ASP A 9 -12.72 2.94 -35.00
N PRO A 10 -13.43 3.97 -34.52
CA PRO A 10 -13.90 4.06 -33.12
C PRO A 10 -15.18 3.23 -32.82
N SER A 11 -15.58 2.30 -33.68
CA SER A 11 -16.87 1.60 -33.59
C SER A 11 -16.88 0.30 -32.77
N VAL A 12 -16.16 0.22 -31.65
CA VAL A 12 -16.27 -0.92 -30.70
C VAL A 12 -16.54 -0.40 -29.29
N LEU A 13 -17.72 0.19 -29.12
CA LEU A 13 -18.32 0.54 -27.83
C LEU A 13 -19.42 -0.49 -27.48
N HIS A 14 -19.47 -0.83 -26.19
CA HIS A 14 -20.47 -1.67 -25.51
C HIS A 14 -20.37 -3.20 -25.69
N ARG A 15 -19.60 -3.84 -24.80
CA ARG A 15 -20.02 -5.14 -24.24
C ARG A 15 -20.85 -4.88 -22.97
N PRO A 16 -22.06 -5.44 -22.82
CA PRO A 16 -22.83 -5.35 -21.59
C PRO A 16 -22.17 -6.15 -20.46
N VAL A 17 -22.20 -5.58 -19.25
CA VAL A 17 -21.77 -6.23 -18.01
C VAL A 17 -22.74 -7.38 -17.69
N PRO A 18 -22.28 -8.61 -17.42
CA PRO A 18 -23.16 -9.69 -17.00
C PRO A 18 -23.80 -9.39 -15.63
N ALA A 19 -25.10 -9.65 -15.52
CA ALA A 19 -25.89 -9.46 -14.32
C ALA A 19 -25.35 -10.32 -13.15
N VAL A 20 -25.23 -9.70 -11.98
CA VAL A 20 -24.88 -10.37 -10.72
C VAL A 20 -26.06 -11.24 -10.29
N PRO A 21 -25.87 -12.55 -10.00
CA PRO A 21 -26.96 -13.38 -9.50
C PRO A 21 -27.37 -12.95 -8.08
N GLU A 22 -28.67 -12.76 -7.93
CA GLU A 22 -29.37 -12.37 -6.72
C GLU A 22 -29.24 -13.47 -5.64
N VAL A 23 -28.66 -13.14 -4.49
CA VAL A 23 -28.55 -14.07 -3.35
C VAL A 23 -29.88 -14.04 -2.59
N PRO A 24 -30.58 -15.19 -2.41
CA PRO A 24 -31.84 -15.20 -1.70
C PRO A 24 -31.65 -14.93 -0.21
N ALA A 25 -32.49 -14.03 0.32
CA ALA A 25 -32.54 -13.65 1.72
C ALA A 25 -32.97 -14.85 2.60
N VAL A 26 -32.14 -15.21 3.57
CA VAL A 26 -32.46 -16.23 4.59
C VAL A 26 -33.29 -15.57 5.69
N SER A 27 -34.54 -16.02 5.85
CA SER A 27 -35.40 -15.66 6.97
C SER A 27 -35.01 -16.42 8.25
N PRO A 28 -35.14 -15.81 9.45
CA PRO A 28 -34.74 -16.43 10.71
C PRO A 28 -35.77 -17.45 11.18
N GLN A 29 -35.36 -18.72 11.37
CA GLN A 29 -36.18 -19.72 12.02
C GLN A 29 -36.15 -19.56 13.55
N LYS A 30 -37.35 -19.38 14.09
CA LYS A 30 -37.73 -19.38 15.49
C LYS A 30 -37.83 -20.84 15.97
N ALA A 31 -37.03 -21.23 16.95
CA ALA A 31 -37.23 -22.47 17.70
C ALA A 31 -37.11 -22.19 19.20
N ALA A 32 -38.26 -22.24 19.88
CA ALA A 32 -38.34 -22.34 21.32
C ALA A 32 -38.20 -23.82 21.72
N SER A 33 -37.44 -24.10 22.79
CA SER A 33 -37.73 -25.26 23.62
C SER A 33 -37.30 -24.98 25.07
N LYS A 34 -38.28 -25.05 25.95
CA LYS A 34 -38.14 -25.07 27.40
C LYS A 34 -37.83 -26.51 27.83
N GLY A 35 -36.96 -26.69 28.82
CA GLY A 35 -37.08 -27.85 29.70
C GLY A 35 -35.78 -28.39 30.29
N ALA A 36 -35.78 -28.41 31.63
CA ALA A 36 -35.05 -29.33 32.51
C ALA A 36 -33.57 -29.04 32.82
N LEU A 37 -33.41 -28.26 33.88
CA LEU A 37 -32.38 -28.41 34.91
C LEU A 37 -32.15 -29.88 35.30
N ARG A 38 -30.88 -30.32 35.32
CA ARG A 38 -30.33 -31.02 36.49
C ARG A 38 -28.81 -31.00 36.52
N GLU A 39 -28.34 -30.83 37.74
CA GLU A 39 -26.99 -30.56 38.22
C GLU A 39 -25.99 -31.68 37.93
N THR A 40 -24.82 -31.29 37.43
CA THR A 40 -23.53 -31.87 37.87
C THR A 40 -22.50 -30.75 37.80
N LEU A 41 -22.46 -29.93 38.85
CA LEU A 41 -21.41 -28.94 39.09
C LEU A 41 -20.17 -29.70 39.57
N THR A 42 -19.41 -30.28 38.65
CA THR A 42 -18.03 -30.68 38.94
C THR A 42 -17.22 -29.41 39.11
N HIS A 43 -16.77 -29.16 40.35
CA HIS A 43 -15.76 -28.17 40.71
C HIS A 43 -14.53 -28.34 39.82
N ALA A 44 -14.51 -27.65 38.67
CA ALA A 44 -13.26 -27.35 37.99
C ALA A 44 -12.56 -26.34 38.90
N THR A 45 -11.57 -26.83 39.64
CA THR A 45 -10.54 -26.01 40.28
C THR A 45 -10.13 -24.93 39.29
N MET A 46 -10.41 -23.68 39.62
CA MET A 46 -9.96 -22.52 38.87
C MET A 46 -8.44 -22.56 38.86
N SER A 47 -7.88 -23.09 37.77
CA SER A 47 -6.46 -23.04 37.52
C SER A 47 -6.06 -21.57 37.50
N ASP A 48 -5.29 -21.22 38.52
CA ASP A 48 -4.40 -20.08 38.64
C ASP A 48 -4.36 -19.19 37.39
N SER A 49 -5.25 -18.20 37.37
CA SER A 49 -5.29 -17.15 36.33
C SER A 49 -4.23 -16.10 36.65
N SER A 50 -3.00 -16.54 36.86
CA SER A 50 -1.87 -15.63 36.99
C SER A 50 -1.77 -14.83 35.68
N PRO A 51 -1.83 -13.49 35.71
CA PRO A 51 -1.77 -12.68 34.51
C PRO A 51 -0.49 -13.01 33.76
N SER A 52 -0.61 -13.26 32.45
CA SER A 52 0.54 -13.49 31.59
C SER A 52 1.54 -12.35 31.78
N PRO A 53 2.86 -12.65 31.86
CA PRO A 53 3.86 -11.60 31.98
C PRO A 53 3.69 -10.60 30.82
N PRO A 54 3.98 -9.32 31.05
CA PRO A 54 3.93 -8.34 29.98
C PRO A 54 4.86 -8.76 28.83
N PRO A 55 4.48 -8.48 27.57
CA PRO A 55 5.30 -8.83 26.43
C PRO A 55 6.66 -8.13 26.51
N SER A 56 7.72 -8.81 26.07
CA SER A 56 9.08 -8.26 26.02
C SER A 56 9.17 -7.08 25.04
N ASP A 57 10.21 -6.26 25.14
CA ASP A 57 10.40 -5.13 24.24
C ASP A 57 10.54 -5.57 22.77
N ASP A 58 11.22 -6.70 22.52
CA ASP A 58 11.33 -7.30 21.18
C ASP A 58 9.95 -7.73 20.63
N GLU A 59 9.11 -8.31 21.47
CA GLU A 59 7.76 -8.71 21.09
C GLU A 59 6.89 -7.47 20.79
N ARG A 60 6.98 -6.44 21.63
CA ARG A 60 6.29 -5.16 21.43
C ARG A 60 6.72 -4.51 20.12
N LEU A 61 8.02 -4.48 19.81
CA LEU A 61 8.57 -3.96 18.57
C LEU A 61 8.07 -4.76 17.36
N SER A 62 8.06 -6.09 17.44
CA SER A 62 7.53 -6.96 16.39
C SER A 62 6.04 -6.69 16.11
N ILE A 63 5.23 -6.53 17.17
CA ILE A 63 3.81 -6.17 17.05
C ILE A 63 3.65 -4.80 16.38
N CYS A 64 4.39 -3.78 16.84
CA CYS A 64 4.34 -2.44 16.27
C CYS A 64 4.73 -2.45 14.79
N ARG A 65 5.80 -3.17 14.43
CA ARG A 65 6.25 -3.31 13.05
C ARG A 65 5.18 -3.96 12.19
N ARG A 66 4.57 -5.05 12.65
CA ARG A 66 3.49 -5.73 11.92
C ARG A 66 2.29 -4.80 11.68
N LEU A 67 1.91 -4.00 12.67
CA LEU A 67 0.82 -3.02 12.53
C LEU A 67 1.18 -1.95 11.49
N LEU A 68 2.38 -1.37 11.58
CA LEU A 68 2.84 -0.35 10.63
C LEU A 68 2.92 -0.88 9.20
N LEU A 69 3.48 -2.08 9.00
CA LEU A 69 3.60 -2.70 7.68
C LEU A 69 2.25 -3.11 7.07
N SER A 70 1.20 -3.14 7.88
CA SER A 70 -0.18 -3.42 7.44
C SER A 70 -1.03 -2.15 7.32
N SER A 71 -0.42 -0.97 7.48
CA SER A 71 -1.13 0.32 7.45
C SER A 71 -1.79 0.56 6.08
N PRO A 72 -2.98 1.17 6.05
CA PRO A 72 -3.56 1.66 4.81
C PRO A 72 -2.67 2.75 4.17
N PRO A 73 -2.76 2.96 2.84
CA PRO A 73 -2.06 4.03 2.14
C PRO A 73 -2.32 5.39 2.78
N GLY A 74 -1.24 6.14 3.03
CA GLY A 74 -1.29 7.46 3.64
C GLY A 74 -1.50 7.51 5.15
N GLN A 75 -1.61 6.36 5.83
CA GLN A 75 -1.90 6.32 7.28
C GLN A 75 -0.72 5.87 8.15
N PHE A 76 0.41 5.50 7.55
CA PHE A 76 1.61 5.05 8.29
C PHE A 76 2.01 6.04 9.40
N ASP A 77 2.08 7.34 9.09
CA ASP A 77 2.45 8.39 10.04
C ASP A 77 1.46 8.55 11.20
N LEU A 78 0.17 8.42 10.92
CA LEU A 78 -0.88 8.51 11.93
C LEU A 78 -0.80 7.32 12.89
N ILE A 79 -0.68 6.11 12.33
CA ILE A 79 -0.57 4.88 13.13
C ILE A 79 0.73 4.90 13.94
N LEU A 80 1.84 5.38 13.38
CA LEU A 80 3.09 5.54 14.12
C LEU A 80 2.94 6.50 15.29
N ALA A 81 2.26 7.64 15.10
CA ALA A 81 1.99 8.58 16.17
C ALA A 81 1.13 7.96 17.28
N ASP A 82 0.09 7.19 16.91
CA ASP A 82 -0.75 6.47 17.87
C ASP A 82 0.06 5.42 18.65
N LEU A 83 0.93 4.65 17.99
CA LEU A 83 1.80 3.67 18.64
C LEU A 83 2.78 4.33 19.61
N ARG A 84 3.37 5.46 19.24
CA ARG A 84 4.23 6.26 20.13
C ARG A 84 3.46 6.75 21.36
N ASN A 85 2.21 7.18 21.20
CA ASN A 85 1.36 7.60 22.32
C ASN A 85 1.02 6.43 23.24
N ILE A 86 0.60 5.28 22.68
CA ILE A 86 0.29 4.06 23.45
C ILE A 86 1.52 3.60 24.23
N HIS A 87 2.70 3.59 23.61
CA HIS A 87 3.93 3.16 24.25
C HIS A 87 4.31 4.07 25.44
N ARG A 88 4.20 5.39 25.28
CA ARG A 88 4.44 6.37 26.35
C ARG A 88 3.52 6.19 27.56
N HIS A 89 2.28 5.76 27.34
CA HIS A 89 1.33 5.51 28.42
C HIS A 89 1.44 4.11 29.05
N SER A 90 2.04 3.14 28.33
CA SER A 90 2.27 1.78 28.81
C SER A 90 3.50 1.64 29.71
N GLY A 91 4.51 2.51 29.52
CA GLY A 91 5.65 2.63 30.42
C GLY A 91 5.29 3.43 31.66
N GLY A 92 4.85 2.76 32.73
CA GLY A 92 4.44 3.40 33.98
C GLY A 92 5.51 4.35 34.55
N GLY A 93 5.24 5.66 34.49
CA GLY A 93 5.67 6.68 35.47
C GLY A 93 7.15 6.81 35.83
N GLY A 94 8.09 6.26 35.06
CA GLY A 94 9.52 6.33 35.34
C GLY A 94 10.20 7.45 34.57
N ASN A 95 10.45 8.59 35.23
CA ASN A 95 11.42 9.59 34.78
C ASN A 95 12.80 8.94 34.63
N GLY A 96 13.13 8.45 33.44
CA GLY A 96 14.46 7.90 33.19
C GLY A 96 14.51 7.13 31.89
N ALA A 97 14.85 7.83 30.80
CA ALA A 97 15.63 7.32 29.66
C ALA A 97 15.35 5.88 29.17
N ALA A 98 14.12 5.38 29.28
CA ALA A 98 13.71 4.20 28.54
C ALA A 98 13.81 4.62 27.07
N ALA A 99 14.83 4.08 26.39
CA ALA A 99 15.10 4.38 25.00
C ALA A 99 13.77 4.31 24.25
N ASP A 100 13.42 5.38 23.53
CA ASP A 100 12.20 5.41 22.73
C ASP A 100 12.29 4.22 21.77
N LEU A 101 11.57 3.13 22.09
CA LEU A 101 11.62 1.90 21.32
C LEU A 101 11.24 2.19 19.86
N LEU A 102 10.39 3.19 19.66
CA LEU A 102 9.93 3.69 18.37
C LEU A 102 10.66 4.97 17.95
N ASN A 103 11.96 5.04 18.23
CA ASN A 103 12.83 6.14 17.80
C ASN A 103 12.83 6.33 16.28
N ASP A 104 13.32 7.47 15.81
CA ASP A 104 13.27 7.84 14.40
C ASP A 104 14.06 6.90 13.50
N VAL A 105 15.17 6.32 13.96
CA VAL A 105 15.95 5.35 13.16
C VAL A 105 15.12 4.09 12.88
N TRP A 106 14.47 3.55 13.91
CA TRP A 106 13.56 2.41 13.76
C TRP A 106 12.35 2.75 12.90
N ALA A 107 11.77 3.94 13.07
CA ALA A 107 10.60 4.38 12.32
C ALA A 107 10.91 4.56 10.83
N GLU A 108 12.07 5.11 10.48
CA GLU A 108 12.54 5.25 9.10
C GLU A 108 12.83 3.90 8.45
N ASP A 109 13.42 2.95 9.18
CA ASP A 109 13.58 1.58 8.70
C ASP A 109 12.24 0.90 8.43
N ALA A 110 11.28 1.00 9.37
CA ALA A 110 9.93 0.48 9.19
C ALA A 110 9.20 1.14 8.01
N ARG A 111 9.40 2.45 7.79
CA ARG A 111 8.86 3.17 6.63
C ARG A 111 9.47 2.69 5.33
N GLY A 112 10.79 2.52 5.30
CA GLY A 112 11.50 2.01 4.13
C GLY A 112 11.06 0.60 3.76
N GLU A 113 10.76 -0.26 4.74
CA GLU A 113 10.14 -1.56 4.48
C GLU A 113 8.69 -1.43 4.00
N TYR A 114 7.87 -0.60 4.63
CA TYR A 114 6.49 -0.34 4.22
C TYR A 114 6.41 0.15 2.77
N ASP A 115 7.23 1.14 2.39
CA ASP A 115 7.23 1.71 1.05
C ASP A 115 7.68 0.67 0.01
N ARG A 116 8.68 -0.17 0.30
CA ARG A 116 9.08 -1.28 -0.58
C ARG A 116 7.99 -2.33 -0.76
N ARG A 117 7.31 -2.73 0.33
CA ARG A 117 6.24 -3.74 0.29
C ARG A 117 5.02 -3.27 -0.49
N THR A 118 4.73 -1.97 -0.40
CA THR A 118 3.60 -1.35 -1.10
C THR A 118 3.95 -0.84 -2.49
N ARG A 119 5.24 -0.90 -2.89
CA ARG A 119 5.79 -0.27 -4.10
C ARG A 119 5.65 1.26 -4.14
N ARG A 120 5.48 1.88 -2.98
CA ARG A 120 5.34 3.32 -2.83
C ARG A 120 6.68 4.06 -2.96
N ASP A 121 7.79 3.34 -2.82
CA ASP A 121 9.14 3.79 -3.16
C ASP A 121 9.26 4.30 -4.60
N VAL A 122 8.45 3.77 -5.53
CA VAL A 122 8.31 4.26 -6.91
C VAL A 122 7.90 5.74 -6.98
N LEU A 123 7.18 6.29 -5.99
CA LEU A 123 6.86 7.72 -5.97
C LEU A 123 8.10 8.62 -5.81
N ASN A 124 9.18 8.06 -5.25
CA ASN A 124 10.44 8.77 -5.03
C ASN A 124 11.53 8.34 -6.02
N ALA A 125 11.25 7.35 -6.87
CA ALA A 125 12.05 7.11 -8.05
C ALA A 125 11.91 8.35 -8.93
N GLY A 126 12.85 9.29 -8.77
CA GLY A 126 12.97 10.42 -9.67
C GLY A 126 13.12 9.92 -11.11
N GLU A 127 13.14 10.84 -12.06
CA GLU A 127 13.60 10.55 -13.43
C GLU A 127 15.11 10.24 -13.37
N SER A 128 15.51 9.12 -12.76
CA SER A 128 16.88 8.68 -12.69
C SER A 128 17.30 8.32 -14.12
N LYS A 129 17.96 9.30 -14.75
CA LYS A 129 18.63 9.20 -16.06
C LYS A 129 19.89 8.34 -15.99
N GLU A 130 19.91 7.30 -15.16
CA GLU A 130 21.02 6.35 -15.17
C GLU A 130 20.70 5.23 -16.15
N GLY A 131 21.37 5.34 -17.29
CA GLY A 131 21.34 4.41 -18.40
C GLY A 131 22.39 4.83 -19.43
N GLY A 132 23.64 5.05 -18.97
CA GLY A 132 24.80 5.10 -19.85
C GLY A 132 25.19 3.68 -20.25
N GLY A 133 25.03 3.34 -21.53
CA GLY A 133 25.39 2.03 -22.05
C GLY A 133 24.72 1.75 -23.39
N ASP A 134 25.52 1.86 -24.44
CA ASP A 134 25.22 1.70 -25.86
C ASP A 134 24.28 0.49 -26.15
N GLY A 135 23.12 0.74 -26.77
CA GLY A 135 22.21 -0.29 -27.30
C GLY A 135 20.83 -0.42 -26.62
N GLY A 136 20.75 -0.41 -25.28
CA GLY A 136 19.48 -0.61 -24.55
C GLY A 136 18.71 0.68 -24.23
N GLY A 137 19.38 1.83 -24.25
CA GLY A 137 18.82 3.11 -23.80
C GLY A 137 17.64 3.62 -24.63
N ALA A 138 17.62 3.37 -25.94
CA ALA A 138 16.54 3.85 -26.81
C ALA A 138 15.20 3.16 -26.53
N LEU A 139 15.21 1.86 -26.24
CA LEU A 139 14.00 1.11 -25.90
C LEU A 139 13.49 1.50 -24.50
N VAL A 140 14.38 1.61 -23.52
CA VAL A 140 14.04 2.06 -22.16
C VAL A 140 13.43 3.47 -22.19
N GLU A 141 14.01 4.38 -22.97
CA GLU A 141 13.51 5.75 -23.08
C GLU A 141 12.16 5.82 -23.82
N SER A 142 11.99 5.02 -24.88
CA SER A 142 10.71 4.90 -25.58
C SER A 142 9.62 4.35 -24.65
N LEU A 143 9.94 3.31 -23.87
CA LEU A 143 9.05 2.72 -22.88
C LEU A 143 8.71 3.72 -21.76
N ARG A 144 9.71 4.46 -21.24
CA ARG A 144 9.47 5.53 -20.26
C ARG A 144 8.51 6.58 -20.79
N ARG A 145 8.69 7.03 -22.03
CA ARG A 145 7.80 8.02 -22.65
C ARG A 145 6.38 7.48 -22.80
N ALA A 146 6.22 6.25 -23.25
CA ALA A 146 4.92 5.59 -23.39
C ALA A 146 4.22 5.44 -22.03
N MET A 147 4.95 4.98 -21.01
CA MET A 147 4.43 4.83 -19.64
C MET A 147 4.10 6.17 -18.99
N GLY A 148 4.91 7.20 -19.21
CA GLY A 148 4.62 8.55 -18.74
C GLY A 148 3.29 9.07 -19.32
N LYS A 149 3.05 8.85 -20.62
CA LYS A 149 1.76 9.19 -21.25
C LYS A 149 0.61 8.36 -20.69
N TYR A 150 0.80 7.06 -20.50
CA TYR A 150 -0.22 6.16 -19.94
C TYR A 150 -0.61 6.57 -18.52
N MET A 151 0.38 6.75 -17.63
CA MET A 151 0.16 7.22 -16.26
C MET A 151 -0.53 8.58 -16.25
N THR A 152 -0.11 9.49 -17.13
CA THR A 152 -0.75 10.80 -17.25
C THR A 152 -2.17 10.74 -17.84
N THR A 153 -2.54 9.71 -18.58
CA THR A 153 -3.88 9.63 -19.17
C THR A 153 -4.86 8.93 -18.24
N HIS A 154 -4.42 7.88 -17.55
CA HIS A 154 -5.30 7.01 -16.75
C HIS A 154 -5.22 7.24 -15.25
N TYR A 155 -4.10 7.78 -14.76
CA TYR A 155 -3.82 7.98 -13.34
C TYR A 155 -3.50 9.43 -12.99
N SER A 156 -3.54 10.35 -13.97
CA SER A 156 -3.42 11.78 -13.71
C SER A 156 -4.50 12.27 -12.78
N ASN A 157 -4.04 13.06 -11.82
CA ASN A 157 -4.89 13.84 -10.99
C ASN A 157 -5.45 15.04 -11.78
N SER A 158 -6.61 14.88 -12.44
CA SER A 158 -7.38 16.04 -12.95
C SER A 158 -7.95 16.92 -11.83
N ASN A 159 -7.74 16.57 -10.55
CA ASN A 159 -8.10 17.41 -9.41
C ASN A 159 -6.92 18.29 -9.00
N SER A 160 -6.48 19.14 -9.92
CA SER A 160 -5.57 20.26 -9.65
C SER A 160 -6.31 21.36 -8.87
N ASN A 161 -6.65 21.08 -7.61
CA ASN A 161 -6.89 22.12 -6.61
C ASN A 161 -5.75 22.15 -5.57
N SER A 162 -4.53 21.97 -6.05
CA SER A 162 -3.30 22.26 -5.30
C SER A 162 -2.99 23.76 -5.37
N LYS A 163 -3.93 24.62 -4.98
CA LYS A 163 -3.53 25.94 -4.48
C LYS A 163 -3.13 25.74 -3.02
N SER A 164 -1.83 25.61 -2.81
CA SER A 164 -1.19 25.82 -1.52
C SER A 164 -1.69 27.14 -0.96
N ASN A 165 -2.53 27.09 0.08
CA ASN A 165 -2.85 28.29 0.85
C ASN A 165 -1.67 28.52 1.82
N PRO A 166 -0.93 29.62 1.73
CA PRO A 166 0.15 29.94 2.67
C PRO A 166 -0.48 30.57 3.90
N GLY A 167 -1.11 29.76 4.74
CA GLY A 167 -1.76 30.25 5.95
C GLY A 167 -2.15 29.10 6.86
N GLY A 168 -1.56 29.08 8.05
CA GLY A 168 -1.62 28.00 9.03
C GLY A 168 -3.03 27.43 9.28
N GLY A 169 -3.09 26.11 9.31
CA GLY A 169 -4.29 25.31 9.52
C GLY A 169 -4.22 24.08 8.63
N GLY A 170 -3.83 22.92 9.19
CA GLY A 170 -3.62 21.65 8.48
C GLY A 170 -4.82 21.24 7.65
N SER A 171 -4.86 21.67 6.40
CA SER A 171 -5.92 21.35 5.45
C SER A 171 -5.50 20.09 4.71
N ALA A 172 -5.87 18.92 5.23
CA ALA A 172 -5.72 17.63 4.57
C ALA A 172 -6.59 17.61 3.29
N SER A 173 -6.07 18.20 2.23
CA SER A 173 -6.62 18.10 0.88
C SER A 173 -6.46 16.67 0.38
N ALA A 174 -7.42 16.19 -0.40
CA ALA A 174 -7.31 14.89 -1.05
C ALA A 174 -6.02 14.84 -1.87
N SER A 175 -5.08 14.00 -1.46
CA SER A 175 -3.78 13.85 -2.12
C SER A 175 -3.88 12.66 -3.06
N ALA A 176 -3.74 12.92 -4.36
CA ALA A 176 -3.59 11.87 -5.35
C ALA A 176 -2.19 11.96 -5.95
N ARG A 177 -1.48 10.83 -5.97
CA ARG A 177 -0.11 10.71 -6.46
C ARG A 177 -0.01 9.48 -7.32
N SER A 178 0.79 9.56 -8.38
CA SER A 178 1.05 8.41 -9.24
C SER A 178 2.45 8.55 -9.82
N ASN A 179 3.17 7.45 -9.94
CA ASN A 179 4.45 7.41 -10.61
C ASN A 179 4.73 6.02 -11.18
N PHE A 180 5.81 5.91 -11.96
CA PHE A 180 6.31 4.65 -12.46
C PHE A 180 7.84 4.66 -12.47
N SER A 181 8.45 3.48 -12.44
CA SER A 181 9.86 3.27 -12.66
C SER A 181 10.07 2.25 -13.79
N VAL A 182 11.15 2.42 -14.52
CA VAL A 182 11.60 1.46 -15.54
C VAL A 182 13.05 1.14 -15.26
N THR A 183 13.34 -0.14 -15.09
CA THR A 183 14.68 -0.68 -14.84
C THR A 183 15.03 -1.66 -15.94
N SER A 184 16.24 -1.54 -16.49
CA SER A 184 16.80 -2.50 -17.44
C SER A 184 17.68 -3.49 -16.68
N ASN A 185 17.44 -4.78 -16.88
CA ASN A 185 18.28 -5.85 -16.39
C ASN A 185 18.92 -6.52 -17.61
N ASN A 186 20.24 -6.45 -17.70
CA ASN A 186 20.99 -7.21 -18.67
C ASN A 186 21.48 -8.47 -17.95
N ASP A 187 20.93 -9.63 -18.32
CA ASP A 187 21.50 -10.89 -17.89
C ASP A 187 22.69 -11.21 -18.80
N ASP A 188 23.76 -11.78 -18.24
CA ASP A 188 25.00 -12.15 -18.96
C ASP A 188 24.77 -13.15 -20.13
N ASN A 189 23.54 -13.67 -20.26
CA ASN A 189 23.13 -14.70 -21.23
C ASN A 189 22.28 -14.14 -22.40
N GLU A 190 22.64 -12.97 -22.95
CA GLU A 190 22.05 -12.35 -24.16
C GLU A 190 20.57 -11.95 -24.08
N SER A 191 19.89 -12.18 -22.95
CA SER A 191 18.49 -11.76 -22.75
C SER A 191 18.44 -10.44 -21.99
N SER A 192 18.02 -9.37 -22.67
CA SER A 192 17.65 -8.12 -21.99
C SER A 192 16.22 -8.23 -21.46
N SER A 193 16.02 -7.83 -20.20
CA SER A 193 14.70 -7.70 -19.63
C SER A 193 14.48 -6.31 -19.04
N PHE A 194 13.24 -5.86 -19.08
CA PHE A 194 12.82 -4.57 -18.54
C PHE A 194 11.78 -4.82 -17.47
N THR A 195 11.96 -4.20 -16.31
CA THR A 195 10.94 -4.20 -15.25
C THR A 195 10.31 -2.83 -15.21
N VAL A 196 8.98 -2.79 -15.35
CA VAL A 196 8.18 -1.57 -15.19
C VAL A 196 7.37 -1.73 -13.91
N THR A 197 7.60 -0.86 -12.94
CA THR A 197 6.78 -0.81 -11.72
C THR A 197 5.94 0.46 -11.75
N THR A 198 4.64 0.35 -11.54
CA THR A 198 3.71 1.48 -11.49
C THR A 198 3.05 1.55 -10.12
N TYR A 199 2.84 2.77 -9.63
CA TYR A 199 2.14 3.02 -8.37
C TYR A 199 1.20 4.21 -8.53
N ALA A 200 0.01 4.12 -7.93
CA ALA A 200 -0.93 5.22 -7.79
C ALA A 200 -1.61 5.15 -6.41
N GLU A 201 -1.82 6.30 -5.77
CA GLU A 201 -2.57 6.41 -4.52
C GLU A 201 -3.54 7.60 -4.57
N ARG A 202 -4.65 7.44 -3.87
CA ARG A 202 -5.59 8.52 -3.55
C ARG A 202 -5.91 8.44 -2.06
N ILE A 203 -5.56 9.50 -1.35
CA ILE A 203 -5.71 9.63 0.09
C ILE A 203 -6.62 10.81 0.36
N ASP A 204 -7.81 10.56 0.89
CA ASP A 204 -8.80 11.55 1.29
C ASP A 204 -9.29 11.21 2.70
N LEU A 205 -8.48 11.58 3.69
CA LEU A 205 -8.74 11.26 5.10
C LEU A 205 -9.97 11.99 5.65
N ARG A 206 -10.40 13.11 5.04
CA ARG A 206 -11.64 13.81 5.43
C ARG A 206 -12.88 13.00 5.10
N ASN A 207 -12.83 12.29 3.99
CA ASN A 207 -13.92 11.42 3.53
C ASN A 207 -13.69 9.95 3.94
N TYR A 208 -12.77 9.70 4.87
CA TYR A 208 -12.42 8.35 5.35
C TYR A 208 -12.08 7.36 4.22
N HIS A 209 -11.47 7.87 3.16
CA HIS A 209 -11.18 7.10 1.96
C HIS A 209 -9.68 7.11 1.68
N SER A 210 -9.05 5.94 1.65
CA SER A 210 -7.72 5.78 1.08
C SER A 210 -7.66 4.53 0.22
N GLY A 211 -6.91 4.63 -0.87
CA GLY A 211 -6.68 3.52 -1.77
C GLY A 211 -5.38 3.69 -2.51
N SER A 212 -4.72 2.57 -2.79
CA SER A 212 -3.58 2.52 -3.69
C SER A 212 -3.75 1.38 -4.68
N TRP A 213 -3.02 1.51 -5.76
CA TRP A 213 -2.87 0.50 -6.79
C TRP A 213 -1.41 0.45 -7.18
N SER A 214 -0.88 -0.76 -7.31
CA SER A 214 0.46 -0.99 -7.81
C SER A 214 0.48 -2.19 -8.76
N ALA A 215 1.41 -2.15 -9.71
CA ALA A 215 1.63 -3.25 -10.63
C ALA A 215 3.11 -3.32 -11.03
N GLU A 216 3.55 -4.52 -11.37
CA GLU A 216 4.90 -4.79 -11.84
C GLU A 216 4.82 -5.66 -13.09
N TYR A 217 5.51 -5.23 -14.14
CA TYR A 217 5.54 -5.90 -15.43
C TYR A 217 6.98 -6.21 -15.79
N THR A 218 7.27 -7.46 -16.16
CA THR A 218 8.57 -7.87 -16.70
C THR A 218 8.41 -8.13 -18.20
N ILE A 219 9.16 -7.38 -19.00
CA ILE A 219 9.21 -7.52 -20.46
C ILE A 219 10.54 -8.19 -20.80
N ARG A 220 10.50 -9.36 -21.44
CA ARG A 220 11.71 -10.07 -21.87
C ARG A 220 11.88 -9.91 -23.37
N ASN A 221 13.09 -9.52 -23.78
CA ASN A 221 13.49 -9.61 -25.17
C ASN A 221 14.01 -11.03 -25.41
N VAL A 222 13.20 -11.86 -26.05
CA VAL A 222 13.61 -13.22 -26.44
C VAL A 222 14.20 -13.10 -27.85
N ALA A 223 15.52 -13.22 -27.98
CA ALA A 223 16.15 -13.36 -29.28
C ALA A 223 15.63 -14.67 -29.92
N GLY A 224 15.02 -14.55 -31.08
CA GLY A 224 14.51 -15.67 -31.88
C GLY A 224 15.46 -16.03 -33.01
#